data_AF-A0A7S4MCI0-F1
#
_entry.id   AF-A0A7S4MCI0-F1
#
_cell.length_a   1.000
_cell.length_b   1.000
_cell.length_c   1.000
_cell.angle_alpha   90.00
_cell.angle_beta   90.00
_cell.angle_gamma   90.00
#
_symmetry.space_group_name_H-M   'P 1'
#
loop_
_entity.id
_entity.type
_entity.pdbx_description
1 polymer ?
#
loop_
_entity_poly.entity_id
_entity_poly.type
_entity_poly.pdbx_seq_one_letter_code
_entity_poly.pdbx_strand_id
1 'polypeptide(L)'
;VAPMKGRYVWLNEELEVPSRGTVTFEAKGHNDICICLHTDSSSVVIGRDGFSEGSPVYEILFGGWSNSKSAIRKHGIQKRVVSKTDKQEAVIRTTNVFSSYWITIYDHWIYAGAGELGCNEILRWRDPKASESIKCIGFSSWNTPLQFKNILVGPPFVPKIHTFDLNGDSLCGNELLADATVTIHPASIPVHNAILYCWDKSFVVLPAETKVEMSEEVCTERNKENSADSSSDVETASPPMIASVYEAINPW
;
A
#
# COMPACT_ATOMS: atom_id res chain seq x y z
N VAL A 1 -26.51 -14.10 16.11
CA VAL A 1 -26.58 -12.72 15.57
C VAL A 1 -27.08 -12.81 14.14
N ALA A 2 -27.97 -11.93 13.71
CA ALA A 2 -28.45 -11.90 12.33
C ALA A 2 -27.54 -11.01 11.45
N PRO A 3 -27.47 -11.24 10.13
CA PRO A 3 -26.78 -10.33 9.22
C PRO A 3 -27.44 -8.94 9.22
N MET A 4 -26.63 -7.88 9.15
CA MET A 4 -27.10 -6.50 9.32
C MET A 4 -27.50 -5.83 8.00
N LYS A 5 -27.18 -6.44 6.85
CA LYS A 5 -27.51 -5.94 5.51
C LYS A 5 -27.07 -4.48 5.31
N GLY A 6 -25.88 -4.16 5.83
CA GLY A 6 -25.26 -2.84 5.70
C GLY A 6 -25.89 -1.75 6.55
N ARG A 7 -26.84 -2.07 7.44
CA ARG A 7 -27.26 -1.15 8.51
C ARG A 7 -26.18 -1.10 9.57
N TYR A 8 -25.85 0.09 10.04
CA TYR A 8 -24.73 0.28 10.96
C TYR A 8 -25.18 0.38 12.41
N VAL A 9 -24.39 -0.21 13.30
CA VAL A 9 -24.43 0.07 14.74
C VAL A 9 -23.27 1.01 15.04
N TRP A 10 -23.61 2.16 15.61
CA TRP A 10 -22.64 3.21 15.92
C TRP A 10 -21.90 2.92 17.23
N LEU A 11 -20.62 3.27 17.27
CA LEU A 11 -19.90 3.40 18.53
C LEU A 11 -20.41 4.62 19.30
N ASN A 12 -20.25 4.58 20.62
CA ASN A 12 -20.43 5.78 21.46
C ASN A 12 -19.18 6.68 21.37
N GLU A 13 -18.02 6.08 21.13
CA GLU A 13 -16.76 6.74 20.91
C GLU A 13 -16.70 7.35 19.49
N GLU A 14 -16.23 8.60 19.42
CA GLU A 14 -15.97 9.32 18.17
C GLU A 14 -14.47 9.56 17.99
N LEU A 15 -14.06 9.92 16.78
CA LEU A 15 -12.72 10.46 16.56
C LEU A 15 -12.57 11.77 17.34
N GLU A 16 -11.51 11.87 18.14
CA GLU A 16 -11.22 13.08 18.93
C GLU A 16 -11.01 14.31 18.04
N VAL A 17 -10.33 14.12 16.90
CA VAL A 17 -10.15 15.14 15.88
C VAL A 17 -10.91 14.71 14.63
N PRO A 18 -11.84 15.53 14.10
CA PRO A 18 -12.55 15.21 12.88
C PRO A 18 -11.61 14.84 11.73
N SER A 19 -11.97 13.79 11.01
CA SER A 19 -11.23 13.22 9.88
C SER A 19 -9.78 12.82 10.20
N ARG A 20 -9.45 12.64 11.48
CA ARG A 20 -8.12 12.25 11.96
C ARG A 20 -8.22 11.26 13.11
N GLY A 21 -7.94 10.00 12.82
CA GLY A 21 -7.88 8.98 13.86
C GLY A 21 -7.76 7.58 13.33
N THR A 22 -7.67 6.64 14.26
CA THR A 22 -7.54 5.22 13.99
C THR A 22 -8.61 4.45 14.75
N VAL A 23 -9.16 3.43 14.11
CA VAL A 23 -9.95 2.38 14.78
C VAL A 23 -9.24 1.05 14.59
N THR A 24 -8.98 0.35 15.70
CA THR A 24 -8.51 -1.03 15.70
C THR A 24 -9.58 -1.92 16.31
N PHE A 25 -9.73 -3.13 15.80
CA PHE A 25 -10.74 -4.07 16.29
C PHE A 25 -10.38 -5.50 15.95
N GLU A 26 -11.00 -6.45 16.66
CA GLU A 26 -10.97 -7.86 16.31
C GLU A 26 -12.33 -8.29 15.76
N ALA A 27 -12.32 -9.04 14.66
CA ALA A 27 -13.53 -9.58 14.04
C ALA A 27 -13.43 -11.07 13.77
N LYS A 28 -14.57 -11.77 13.87
CA LYS A 28 -14.72 -13.20 13.53
C LYS A 28 -15.98 -13.41 12.68
N GLY A 29 -15.81 -14.06 11.53
CA GLY A 29 -16.87 -14.59 10.67
C GLY A 29 -16.39 -14.85 9.25
N HIS A 30 -17.31 -15.03 8.30
CA HIS A 30 -16.99 -15.58 6.98
C HIS A 30 -16.62 -14.52 5.93
N ASN A 31 -17.34 -13.39 5.93
CA ASN A 31 -17.19 -12.33 4.94
C ASN A 31 -17.87 -11.04 5.44
N ASP A 32 -17.72 -9.99 4.65
CA ASP A 32 -18.46 -8.74 4.73
C ASP A 32 -18.31 -7.97 6.05
N ILE A 33 -17.07 -7.76 6.53
CA ILE A 33 -16.82 -6.78 7.59
C ILE A 33 -16.99 -5.38 6.99
N CYS A 34 -18.00 -4.64 7.43
CA CYS A 34 -18.27 -3.30 6.95
C CYS A 34 -18.01 -2.28 8.06
N ILE A 35 -17.16 -1.29 7.79
CA ILE A 35 -16.90 -0.16 8.69
C ILE A 35 -17.34 1.13 8.01
N CYS A 36 -18.22 1.87 8.67
CA CYS A 36 -18.69 3.17 8.24
C CYS A 36 -17.89 4.26 8.95
N LEU A 37 -17.46 5.26 8.19
CA LEU A 37 -17.02 6.55 8.70
C LEU A 37 -17.99 7.62 8.21
N HIS A 38 -18.57 8.37 9.14
CA HIS A 38 -19.60 9.36 8.85
C HIS A 38 -19.48 10.61 9.73
N THR A 39 -20.25 11.63 9.38
CA THR A 39 -20.24 12.93 10.06
C THR A 39 -21.13 12.96 11.30
N ASP A 40 -22.11 12.07 11.39
CA ASP A 40 -23.10 12.02 12.45
C ASP A 40 -23.63 10.59 12.66
N SER A 41 -23.87 10.21 13.91
CA SER A 41 -24.39 8.91 14.30
C SER A 41 -25.92 8.87 14.38
N SER A 42 -26.60 10.03 14.32
CA SER A 42 -28.08 10.07 14.27
C SER A 42 -28.66 9.73 12.88
N SER A 43 -27.81 9.78 11.85
CA SER A 43 -28.17 9.50 10.47
C SER A 43 -28.45 8.01 10.21
N VAL A 44 -29.53 7.73 9.49
CA VAL A 44 -29.82 6.36 9.01
C VAL A 44 -29.01 6.12 7.74
N VAL A 45 -27.89 5.39 7.89
CA VAL A 45 -27.01 5.05 6.76
C VAL A 45 -27.08 3.56 6.41
N ILE A 46 -27.02 3.26 5.11
CA ILE A 46 -27.02 1.89 4.57
C ILE A 46 -25.85 1.76 3.60
N GLY A 47 -24.93 0.88 3.95
CA GLY A 47 -23.76 0.58 3.14
C GLY A 47 -24.09 -0.39 2.01
N ARG A 48 -24.14 0.10 0.76
CA ARG A 48 -24.45 -0.75 -0.40
C ARG A 48 -23.75 -0.23 -1.66
N ASP A 49 -23.23 -1.17 -2.43
CA ASP A 49 -22.57 -0.88 -3.72
C ASP A 49 -23.53 -0.20 -4.70
N GLY A 50 -23.11 0.94 -5.26
CA GLY A 50 -23.87 1.72 -6.22
C GLY A 50 -25.06 2.50 -5.65
N PHE A 51 -25.28 2.48 -4.33
CA PHE A 51 -26.40 3.18 -3.70
C PHE A 51 -25.92 4.46 -3.01
N SER A 52 -26.13 5.62 -3.62
CA SER A 52 -25.59 6.90 -3.13
C SER A 52 -26.41 7.55 -2.03
N GLU A 53 -27.74 7.45 -2.11
CA GLU A 53 -28.66 8.05 -1.15
C GLU A 53 -28.55 7.34 0.21
N GLY A 54 -28.35 8.08 1.30
CA GLY A 54 -28.21 7.48 2.62
C GLY A 54 -26.99 6.54 2.76
N SER A 55 -26.00 6.64 1.88
CA SER A 55 -24.75 5.88 2.04
C SER A 55 -23.83 6.50 3.08
N PRO A 56 -22.97 5.68 3.74
CA PRO A 56 -21.81 6.17 4.46
C PRO A 56 -21.01 7.19 3.66
N VAL A 57 -20.34 8.13 4.35
CA VAL A 57 -19.40 9.02 3.63
C VAL A 57 -18.25 8.17 3.15
N TYR A 58 -17.67 7.36 4.03
CA TYR A 58 -16.77 6.28 3.66
C TYR A 58 -17.26 4.95 4.21
N GLU A 59 -17.16 3.92 3.40
CA GLU A 59 -17.35 2.53 3.80
C GLU A 59 -16.08 1.76 3.47
N ILE A 60 -15.51 1.11 4.48
CA ILE A 60 -14.39 0.19 4.35
C ILE A 60 -14.94 -1.22 4.50
N LEU A 61 -14.77 -2.03 3.46
CA LEU A 61 -15.26 -3.39 3.37
C LEU A 61 -14.07 -4.36 3.35
N PHE A 62 -14.00 -5.27 4.32
CA PHE A 62 -13.09 -6.40 4.26
C PHE A 62 -13.82 -7.69 3.91
N GLY A 63 -13.25 -8.46 2.98
CA GLY A 63 -13.80 -9.76 2.58
C GLY A 63 -15.20 -9.67 1.98
N GLY A 64 -15.49 -8.65 1.18
CA GLY A 64 -16.71 -8.58 0.35
C GLY A 64 -16.72 -9.56 -0.82
N TRP A 65 -17.81 -9.57 -1.59
CA TRP A 65 -18.00 -10.45 -2.76
C TRP A 65 -17.71 -11.92 -2.45
N SER A 66 -18.37 -12.45 -1.43
CA SER A 66 -18.13 -13.82 -0.93
C SER A 66 -16.67 -14.05 -0.51
N ASN A 67 -16.11 -13.11 0.25
CA ASN A 67 -14.74 -13.15 0.75
C ASN A 67 -13.67 -13.19 -0.36
N SER A 68 -13.86 -12.44 -1.45
CA SER A 68 -12.90 -12.39 -2.56
C SER A 68 -12.19 -11.05 -2.72
N LYS A 69 -12.72 -9.96 -2.15
CA LYS A 69 -12.15 -8.61 -2.28
C LYS A 69 -12.35 -7.77 -1.03
N SER A 70 -11.51 -6.77 -0.85
CA SER A 70 -11.71 -5.65 0.07
C SER A 70 -11.86 -4.35 -0.71
N ALA A 71 -12.57 -3.36 -0.17
CA ALA A 71 -12.82 -2.11 -0.86
C ALA A 71 -12.95 -0.89 0.06
N ILE A 72 -12.61 0.28 -0.48
CA ILE A 72 -13.03 1.58 0.03
C ILE A 72 -14.11 2.11 -0.91
N ARG A 73 -15.26 2.49 -0.36
CA ARG A 73 -16.34 3.18 -1.05
C ARG A 73 -16.52 4.57 -0.45
N LYS A 74 -16.90 5.52 -1.31
CA LYS A 74 -17.36 6.85 -0.92
C LYS A 74 -18.76 7.08 -1.48
N HIS A 75 -19.73 7.36 -0.61
CA HIS A 75 -21.14 7.51 -0.99
C HIS A 75 -21.64 6.35 -1.88
N GLY A 76 -21.36 5.11 -1.46
CA GLY A 76 -21.74 3.89 -2.18
C GLY A 76 -20.93 3.59 -3.45
N ILE A 77 -20.03 4.48 -3.88
CA ILE A 77 -19.22 4.30 -5.09
C ILE A 77 -17.83 3.78 -4.72
N GLN A 78 -17.40 2.70 -5.37
CA GLN A 78 -16.07 2.13 -5.18
C GLN A 78 -14.98 3.12 -5.59
N LYS A 79 -13.97 3.28 -4.74
CA LYS A 79 -12.80 4.14 -4.97
C LYS A 79 -11.50 3.36 -4.99
N ARG A 80 -11.40 2.32 -4.17
CA ARG A 80 -10.30 1.36 -4.19
C ARG A 80 -10.85 -0.04 -3.97
N VAL A 81 -10.35 -1.01 -4.73
CA VAL A 81 -10.67 -2.43 -4.57
C VAL A 81 -9.37 -3.21 -4.67
N VAL A 82 -9.18 -4.18 -3.78
CA VAL A 82 -8.06 -5.11 -3.80
C VAL A 82 -8.62 -6.52 -3.69
N SER A 83 -8.22 -7.40 -4.60
CA SER A 83 -8.70 -8.77 -4.64
C SER A 83 -7.75 -9.74 -3.94
N LYS A 84 -8.26 -10.93 -3.61
CA LYS A 84 -7.46 -12.03 -3.05
C LYS A 84 -6.26 -12.42 -3.92
N THR A 85 -6.39 -12.28 -5.24
CA THR A 85 -5.30 -12.59 -6.19
C THR A 85 -4.20 -11.55 -6.16
N ASP A 86 -4.54 -10.29 -5.86
CA ASP A 86 -3.55 -9.21 -5.73
C ASP A 86 -2.84 -9.31 -4.38
N LYS A 87 -3.61 -9.60 -3.31
CA LYS A 87 -3.09 -9.68 -1.94
C LYS A 87 -3.90 -10.68 -1.12
N GLN A 88 -3.24 -11.69 -0.56
CA GLN A 88 -3.92 -12.75 0.21
C GLN A 88 -4.58 -12.21 1.49
N GLU A 89 -4.08 -11.10 2.03
CA GLU A 89 -4.62 -10.44 3.22
C GLU A 89 -5.91 -9.66 2.89
N ALA A 90 -6.27 -9.47 1.62
CA ALA A 90 -7.49 -8.77 1.21
C ALA A 90 -8.79 -9.51 1.52
N VAL A 91 -8.73 -10.63 2.24
CA VAL A 91 -9.86 -11.47 2.60
C VAL A 91 -9.74 -11.92 4.06
N ILE A 92 -10.87 -12.31 4.65
CA ILE A 92 -10.90 -12.91 5.98
C ILE A 92 -10.29 -14.31 5.87
N ARG A 93 -9.08 -14.51 6.41
CA ARG A 93 -8.33 -15.76 6.27
C ARG A 93 -8.85 -16.88 7.17
N THR A 94 -9.38 -16.52 8.34
CA THR A 94 -9.83 -17.48 9.34
C THR A 94 -11.21 -17.10 9.85
N THR A 95 -12.17 -18.01 9.70
CA THR A 95 -13.58 -17.72 10.01
C THR A 95 -14.00 -18.07 11.44
N ASN A 96 -13.18 -18.89 12.13
CA ASN A 96 -13.48 -19.44 13.46
C ASN A 96 -12.64 -18.83 14.59
N VAL A 97 -11.67 -17.96 14.28
CA VAL A 97 -10.89 -17.21 15.26
C VAL A 97 -11.04 -15.71 15.01
N PHE A 98 -10.83 -14.93 16.06
CA PHE A 98 -10.76 -13.48 15.92
C PHE A 98 -9.45 -13.09 15.23
N SER A 99 -9.56 -12.22 14.24
CA SER A 99 -8.42 -11.59 13.58
C SER A 99 -8.48 -10.09 13.81
N SER A 100 -7.32 -9.47 14.02
CA SER A 100 -7.20 -8.03 14.20
C SER A 100 -7.28 -7.30 12.87
N TYR A 101 -7.86 -6.11 12.89
CA TYR A 101 -7.98 -5.19 11.76
C TYR A 101 -7.77 -3.77 12.24
N TRP A 102 -7.36 -2.91 11.33
CA TRP A 102 -7.16 -1.49 11.62
C TRP A 102 -7.57 -0.64 10.41
N ILE A 103 -8.08 0.55 10.70
CA ILE A 103 -8.37 1.60 9.73
C ILE A 103 -7.84 2.91 10.31
N THR A 104 -7.12 3.68 9.51
CA THR A 104 -6.70 5.04 9.88
C THR A 104 -7.11 6.03 8.80
N ILE A 105 -7.63 7.17 9.24
CA ILE A 105 -7.92 8.33 8.41
C ILE A 105 -7.03 9.49 8.86
N TYR A 106 -6.29 10.07 7.93
CA TYR A 106 -5.37 11.17 8.20
C TYR A 106 -5.02 11.90 6.91
N ASP A 107 -5.07 13.23 6.92
CA ASP A 107 -4.62 14.08 5.79
C ASP A 107 -5.22 13.64 4.43
N HIS A 108 -6.54 13.44 4.41
CA HIS A 108 -7.31 12.97 3.25
C HIS A 108 -7.00 11.54 2.78
N TRP A 109 -6.09 10.83 3.45
CA TRP A 109 -5.82 9.42 3.22
C TRP A 109 -6.69 8.54 4.10
N ILE A 110 -7.10 7.41 3.53
CA ILE A 110 -7.72 6.29 4.22
C ILE A 110 -6.84 5.06 3.98
N TYR A 111 -6.36 4.47 5.07
CA TYR A 111 -5.61 3.23 5.07
C TYR A 111 -6.38 2.18 5.86
N ALA A 112 -6.28 0.93 5.43
CA ALA A 112 -6.88 -0.19 6.14
C ALA A 112 -6.04 -1.45 5.97
N GLY A 113 -5.91 -2.25 7.04
CA GLY A 113 -5.12 -3.47 7.03
C GLY A 113 -5.56 -4.49 8.07
N ALA A 114 -4.80 -5.58 8.16
CA ALA A 114 -5.07 -6.72 9.04
C ALA A 114 -3.86 -7.08 9.90
N GLY A 115 -4.12 -7.56 11.11
CA GLY A 115 -3.11 -7.80 12.14
C GLY A 115 -2.89 -6.58 13.02
N GLU A 116 -1.67 -6.43 13.53
CA GLU A 116 -1.27 -5.28 14.34
C GLU A 116 -1.35 -3.96 13.53
N LEU A 117 -1.53 -2.85 14.23
CA LEU A 117 -1.66 -1.53 13.61
C LEU A 117 -0.45 -1.21 12.72
N GLY A 118 -0.72 -0.93 11.44
CA GLY A 118 0.30 -0.66 10.42
C GLY A 118 0.80 -1.89 9.67
N CYS A 119 0.51 -3.10 10.15
CA CYS A 119 0.88 -4.33 9.46
C CYS A 119 -0.12 -4.68 8.35
N ASN A 120 0.37 -5.34 7.30
CA ASN A 120 -0.43 -5.85 6.18
C ASN A 120 -1.47 -4.85 5.64
N GLU A 121 -1.03 -3.66 5.20
CA GLU A 121 -1.91 -2.70 4.50
C GLU A 121 -2.64 -3.38 3.33
N ILE A 122 -3.96 -3.41 3.35
CA ILE A 122 -4.80 -3.99 2.29
C ILE A 122 -5.31 -2.89 1.36
N LEU A 123 -5.78 -1.78 1.95
CA LEU A 123 -6.39 -0.68 1.21
C LEU A 123 -5.65 0.61 1.52
N ARG A 124 -5.43 1.40 0.48
CA ARG A 124 -4.92 2.76 0.55
C ARG A 124 -5.60 3.60 -0.51
N TRP A 125 -6.09 4.77 -0.13
CA TRP A 125 -6.70 5.71 -1.04
C TRP A 125 -6.63 7.13 -0.51
N ARG A 126 -6.29 8.09 -1.37
CA ARG A 126 -6.37 9.53 -1.08
C ARG A 126 -7.64 10.09 -1.69
N ASP A 127 -8.47 10.72 -0.87
CA ASP A 127 -9.67 11.39 -1.36
C ASP A 127 -9.29 12.76 -1.94
N PRO A 128 -9.51 13.01 -3.25
CA PRO A 128 -9.26 14.32 -3.85
C PRO A 128 -10.21 15.40 -3.32
N LYS A 129 -11.32 15.03 -2.70
CA LYS A 129 -12.30 15.95 -2.12
C LYS A 129 -12.80 15.41 -0.78
N ALA A 130 -11.90 15.32 0.20
CA ALA A 130 -12.19 14.75 1.49
C ALA A 130 -13.31 15.50 2.24
N SER A 131 -14.00 14.77 3.11
CA SER A 131 -14.83 15.38 4.14
C SER A 131 -13.97 15.70 5.37
N GLU A 132 -14.08 16.91 5.90
CA GLU A 132 -13.34 17.39 7.08
C GLU A 132 -14.10 17.18 8.40
N SER A 133 -15.30 16.59 8.35
CA SER A 133 -16.22 16.49 9.49
C SER A 133 -16.50 15.05 9.93
N ILE A 134 -15.68 14.08 9.52
CA ILE A 134 -15.87 12.67 9.90
C ILE A 134 -15.53 12.48 11.37
N LYS A 135 -16.45 11.93 12.14
CA LYS A 135 -16.23 11.68 13.58
C LYS A 135 -16.83 10.37 14.07
N CYS A 136 -17.91 9.90 13.44
CA CYS A 136 -18.64 8.72 13.88
C CYS A 136 -18.15 7.47 13.16
N ILE A 137 -18.03 6.38 13.92
CA ILE A 137 -17.62 5.07 13.41
C ILE A 137 -18.79 4.10 13.60
N GLY A 138 -19.14 3.39 12.53
CA GLY A 138 -20.20 2.37 12.55
C GLY A 138 -19.66 1.01 12.15
N PHE A 139 -20.18 -0.04 12.77
CA PHE A 139 -19.89 -1.44 12.43
C PHE A 139 -21.12 -2.09 11.80
N SER A 140 -20.89 -2.90 10.78
CA SER A 140 -21.94 -3.67 10.14
C SER A 140 -21.42 -4.99 9.59
N SER A 141 -22.37 -5.79 9.14
CA SER A 141 -22.19 -6.97 8.32
C SER A 141 -23.15 -6.90 7.15
N TRP A 142 -22.87 -7.63 6.06
CA TRP A 142 -23.80 -7.72 4.94
C TRP A 142 -24.64 -8.99 4.98
N ASN A 143 -24.13 -10.11 4.46
CA ASN A 143 -24.93 -11.33 4.29
C ASN A 143 -24.70 -12.39 5.37
N THR A 144 -23.59 -12.33 6.11
CA THR A 144 -23.26 -13.27 7.17
C THR A 144 -23.13 -12.57 8.52
N PRO A 145 -23.50 -13.22 9.63
CA PRO A 145 -23.27 -12.65 10.93
C PRO A 145 -21.77 -12.57 11.26
N LEU A 146 -21.40 -11.47 11.92
CA LEU A 146 -20.05 -11.20 12.41
C LEU A 146 -20.06 -11.00 13.92
N GLN A 147 -18.91 -11.26 14.55
CA GLN A 147 -18.64 -10.92 15.94
C GLN A 147 -17.48 -9.94 15.98
N PHE A 148 -17.60 -8.90 16.81
CA PHE A 148 -16.57 -7.88 17.01
C PHE A 148 -16.21 -7.82 18.49
N LYS A 149 -14.95 -7.53 18.81
CA LYS A 149 -14.47 -7.23 20.16
C LYS A 149 -13.20 -6.37 20.10
N ASN A 150 -12.71 -5.93 21.26
CA ASN A 150 -11.46 -5.17 21.39
C ASN A 150 -11.42 -3.96 20.45
N ILE A 151 -12.56 -3.26 20.32
CA ILE A 151 -12.68 -2.06 19.51
C ILE A 151 -12.05 -0.91 20.28
N LEU A 152 -11.06 -0.26 19.67
CA LEU A 152 -10.37 0.89 20.24
C LEU A 152 -10.33 2.00 19.19
N VAL A 153 -10.61 3.22 19.64
CA VAL A 153 -10.49 4.44 18.85
C VAL A 153 -9.34 5.27 19.42
N GLY A 154 -8.50 5.81 18.56
CA GLY A 154 -7.30 6.51 18.98
C GLY A 154 -6.80 7.54 17.96
N PRO A 155 -5.65 8.18 18.24
CA PRO A 155 -5.05 9.15 17.34
C PRO A 155 -4.67 8.52 15.99
N PRO A 156 -4.51 9.33 14.94
CA PRO A 156 -4.16 8.80 13.63
C PRO A 156 -2.79 8.12 13.67
N PHE A 157 -2.76 6.85 13.28
CA PHE A 157 -1.54 6.22 12.82
C PHE A 157 -1.17 6.81 11.48
N VAL A 158 -0.01 7.45 11.43
CA VAL A 158 0.61 7.87 10.17
C VAL A 158 1.60 6.77 9.81
N PRO A 159 1.38 6.02 8.71
CA PRO A 159 2.37 5.06 8.24
C PRO A 159 3.69 5.81 8.06
N LYS A 160 4.72 5.43 8.83
CA LYS A 160 6.07 5.92 8.59
C LYS A 160 6.52 5.30 7.28
N ILE A 161 6.25 6.02 6.20
CA ILE A 161 6.85 5.70 4.93
C ILE A 161 8.34 6.00 5.12
N HIS A 162 9.15 4.95 5.22
CA HIS A 162 10.57 5.10 5.00
C HIS A 162 10.73 5.42 3.52
N THR A 163 10.68 6.71 3.20
CA THR A 163 11.08 7.23 1.90
C THR A 163 12.57 6.92 1.79
N PHE A 164 12.92 5.94 0.97
CA PHE A 164 14.29 5.82 0.51
C PHE A 164 14.40 6.77 -0.68
N ASP A 165 15.15 7.84 -0.51
CA ASP A 165 15.53 8.71 -1.61
C ASP A 165 16.70 8.05 -2.35
N LEU A 166 16.49 7.63 -3.60
CA LEU A 166 17.56 7.23 -4.50
C LEU A 166 17.78 8.38 -5.48
N ASN A 167 18.92 9.07 -5.37
CA ASN A 167 19.32 10.15 -6.28
C ASN A 167 18.29 11.29 -6.43
N GLY A 168 17.51 11.57 -5.38
CA GLY A 168 16.52 12.65 -5.37
C GLY A 168 15.10 12.21 -5.79
N ASP A 169 14.91 10.97 -6.20
CA ASP A 169 13.60 10.42 -6.51
C ASP A 169 13.05 9.57 -5.35
N SER A 170 11.82 9.89 -4.95
CA SER A 170 11.08 9.20 -3.90
C SER A 170 10.57 7.84 -4.41
N LEU A 171 11.03 6.74 -3.80
CA LEU A 171 10.69 5.38 -4.25
C LEU A 171 9.31 4.90 -3.78
N CYS A 172 8.72 5.52 -2.77
CA CYS A 172 7.51 5.04 -2.13
C CYS A 172 6.24 5.58 -2.80
N GLY A 173 5.37 4.68 -3.26
CA GLY A 173 4.06 5.05 -3.82
C GLY A 173 4.08 5.51 -5.28
N ASN A 174 5.22 5.38 -5.97
CA ASN A 174 5.29 5.58 -7.41
C ASN A 174 4.94 4.27 -8.14
N GLU A 175 3.79 4.25 -8.84
CA GLU A 175 3.35 3.08 -9.64
C GLU A 175 4.35 2.73 -10.76
N LEU A 176 5.17 3.69 -11.21
CA LEU A 176 6.22 3.47 -12.22
C LEU A 176 7.41 2.66 -11.68
N LEU A 177 7.59 2.58 -10.36
CA LEU A 177 8.70 1.88 -9.71
C LEU A 177 8.30 0.49 -9.19
N ALA A 178 7.08 0.03 -9.45
CA ALA A 178 6.62 -1.31 -9.05
C ALA A 178 7.52 -2.44 -9.61
N ASP A 179 8.15 -2.20 -10.77
CA ASP A 179 9.04 -3.14 -11.48
C ASP A 179 10.53 -2.90 -11.23
N ALA A 180 10.89 -1.88 -10.42
CA ALA A 180 12.28 -1.59 -10.11
C ALA A 180 12.83 -2.60 -9.08
N THR A 181 14.14 -2.83 -9.10
CA THR A 181 14.85 -3.65 -8.11
C THR A 181 15.84 -2.80 -7.33
N VAL A 182 15.77 -2.85 -6.01
CA VAL A 182 16.77 -2.27 -5.11
C VAL A 182 17.88 -3.29 -4.93
N THR A 183 19.08 -2.98 -5.41
CA THR A 183 20.26 -3.82 -5.19
C THR A 183 21.01 -3.30 -3.97
N ILE A 184 20.96 -4.06 -2.87
CA ILE A 184 21.80 -3.86 -1.68
C ILE A 184 22.72 -5.07 -1.63
N HIS A 185 23.96 -4.92 -2.09
CA HIS A 185 24.89 -6.04 -2.20
C HIS A 185 24.94 -6.88 -0.90
N PRO A 186 24.78 -8.22 -0.97
CA PRO A 186 24.72 -9.07 -2.17
C PRO A 186 23.30 -9.35 -2.71
N ALA A 187 22.27 -8.69 -2.20
CA ALA A 187 20.87 -8.95 -2.53
C ALA A 187 20.28 -7.94 -3.52
N SER A 188 19.37 -8.41 -4.36
CA SER A 188 18.50 -7.55 -5.17
C SER A 188 17.05 -7.85 -4.79
N ILE A 189 16.32 -6.82 -4.39
CA ILE A 189 14.96 -6.91 -3.86
C ILE A 189 14.04 -6.08 -4.76
N PRO A 190 13.01 -6.66 -5.37
CA PRO A 190 12.00 -5.87 -6.10
C PRO A 190 11.39 -4.80 -5.18
N VAL A 191 11.22 -3.57 -5.66
CA VAL A 191 10.74 -2.42 -4.86
C VAL A 191 9.37 -2.70 -4.25
N HIS A 192 8.46 -3.38 -4.97
CA HIS A 192 7.18 -3.80 -4.41
C HIS A 192 7.32 -4.76 -3.21
N ASN A 193 8.40 -5.54 -3.14
CA ASN A 193 8.74 -6.39 -2.00
C ASN A 193 9.47 -5.59 -0.91
N ALA A 194 10.30 -4.59 -1.25
CA ALA A 194 10.96 -3.73 -0.27
C ALA A 194 9.95 -2.96 0.60
N ILE A 195 8.81 -2.56 0.02
CA ILE A 195 7.68 -1.94 0.74
C ILE A 195 7.05 -2.92 1.77
N LEU A 196 7.05 -4.23 1.50
CA LEU A 196 6.53 -5.25 2.40
C LEU A 196 7.53 -5.64 3.50
N TYR A 197 8.84 -5.64 3.21
CA TYR A 197 9.88 -6.07 4.16
C TYR A 197 10.27 -5.00 5.19
N CYS A 198 9.95 -3.73 4.95
CA CYS A 198 10.35 -2.64 5.85
C CYS A 198 9.50 -2.53 7.14
N TRP A 199 8.55 -3.44 7.36
CA TRP A 199 7.68 -3.45 8.54
C TRP A 199 8.01 -4.52 9.57
N ASP A 200 8.93 -5.46 9.29
CA ASP A 200 9.17 -6.61 10.18
C ASP A 200 10.64 -6.83 10.63
N LYS A 201 11.58 -5.92 10.36
CA LYS A 201 12.90 -5.90 11.04
C LYS A 201 13.69 -4.65 10.68
N SER A 202 14.26 -4.03 11.72
CA SER A 202 15.23 -2.94 11.59
C SER A 202 16.46 -3.45 10.82
N PHE A 203 16.70 -2.95 9.61
CA PHE A 203 17.97 -3.19 8.92
C PHE A 203 19.08 -2.40 9.63
N VAL A 204 20.04 -3.11 10.22
CA VAL A 204 21.30 -2.51 10.66
C VAL A 204 22.27 -2.63 9.48
N VAL A 205 22.57 -1.50 8.84
CA VAL A 205 23.63 -1.43 7.83
C VAL A 205 24.96 -1.46 8.57
N LEU A 206 25.71 -2.56 8.44
CA LEU A 206 27.11 -2.59 8.87
C LEU A 206 27.97 -1.91 7.81
N PRO A 207 28.88 -1.00 8.18
CA PRO A 207 29.77 -0.37 7.21
C PRO A 207 30.70 -1.41 6.59
N ALA A 208 30.79 -1.39 5.24
CA ALA A 208 31.66 -2.28 4.49
C ALA A 208 33.13 -1.94 4.74
N GLU A 209 33.89 -2.86 5.34
CA GLU A 209 35.34 -2.79 5.37
C GLU A 209 35.86 -2.96 3.94
N THR A 210 36.52 -1.92 3.42
CA THR A 210 37.14 -1.96 2.09
C THR A 210 38.50 -2.65 2.21
N LYS A 211 38.61 -3.91 1.81
CA LYS A 211 39.91 -4.54 1.51
C LYS A 211 40.16 -4.45 0.01
N VAL A 212 41.15 -3.64 -0.37
CA VAL A 212 41.74 -3.65 -1.71
C VAL A 212 42.89 -4.65 -1.66
N GLU A 213 42.71 -5.82 -2.28
CA GLU A 213 43.82 -6.72 -2.62
C GLU A 213 44.16 -6.53 -4.10
N MET A 214 45.37 -6.04 -4.37
CA MET A 214 45.99 -6.07 -5.68
C MET A 214 46.62 -7.45 -5.89
N SER A 215 46.28 -8.14 -6.98
CA SER A 215 47.03 -9.30 -7.46
C SER A 215 47.50 -9.05 -8.89
N GLU A 216 48.82 -9.00 -9.06
CA GLU A 216 49.52 -9.03 -10.35
C GLU A 216 49.40 -10.42 -10.96
N GLU A 217 48.92 -10.54 -12.20
CA GLU A 217 49.00 -11.78 -12.97
C GLU A 217 50.19 -11.75 -13.94
N VAL A 218 51.09 -12.70 -13.72
CA VAL A 218 52.24 -13.04 -14.57
C VAL A 218 51.77 -13.90 -15.74
N CYS A 219 52.13 -13.51 -16.98
CA CYS A 219 51.86 -14.24 -18.21
C CYS A 219 52.93 -15.30 -18.53
N THR A 220 52.49 -16.51 -18.89
CA THR A 220 53.18 -17.56 -19.68
C THR A 220 52.06 -18.44 -20.28
N GLU A 221 52.01 -18.93 -21.53
CA GLU A 221 53.00 -19.21 -22.58
C GLU A 221 52.29 -19.44 -23.96
N ARG A 222 52.96 -19.00 -25.04
CA ARG A 222 53.17 -19.60 -26.39
C ARG A 222 52.05 -20.18 -27.29
N ASN A 223 51.85 -19.46 -28.40
CA ASN A 223 52.02 -19.82 -29.83
C ASN A 223 51.52 -21.16 -30.42
N LYS A 224 50.69 -21.03 -31.47
CA LYS A 224 50.93 -21.67 -32.79
C LYS A 224 50.26 -20.89 -33.93
N GLU A 225 51.06 -20.61 -34.95
CA GLU A 225 50.77 -19.90 -36.21
C GLU A 225 49.94 -20.77 -37.19
N ASN A 226 49.10 -20.13 -38.01
CA ASN A 226 49.25 -20.17 -39.47
C ASN A 226 48.33 -19.16 -40.18
N SER A 227 48.92 -18.54 -41.19
CA SER A 227 48.53 -17.40 -42.03
C SER A 227 47.64 -17.75 -43.23
N ALA A 228 46.82 -16.80 -43.70
CA ALA A 228 46.98 -16.13 -45.01
C ALA A 228 45.80 -15.21 -45.37
N ASP A 229 46.15 -13.95 -45.74
CA ASP A 229 45.53 -13.02 -46.72
C ASP A 229 44.03 -12.63 -46.64
N SER A 230 43.58 -11.39 -46.90
CA SER A 230 44.19 -10.15 -47.39
C SER A 230 43.14 -8.99 -47.35
N SER A 231 43.62 -7.74 -47.45
CA SER A 231 42.93 -6.48 -47.83
C SER A 231 41.88 -5.90 -46.85
N SER A 232 42.24 -4.90 -46.03
CA SER A 232 42.28 -3.44 -46.30
C SER A 232 40.90 -2.76 -46.16
N ASP A 233 40.70 -1.99 -45.10
CA ASP A 233 40.49 -0.54 -45.20
C ASP A 233 40.48 0.13 -43.81
N VAL A 234 41.10 1.30 -43.80
CA VAL A 234 41.27 2.31 -42.73
C VAL A 234 39.96 3.13 -42.67
N GLU A 235 39.43 3.63 -41.55
CA GLU A 235 39.80 4.93 -40.97
C GLU A 235 38.91 5.27 -39.74
N THR A 236 39.61 5.65 -38.66
CA THR A 236 39.34 6.53 -37.50
C THR A 236 37.94 7.11 -37.14
N ALA A 237 37.63 6.98 -35.85
CA ALA A 237 37.37 8.02 -34.83
C ALA A 237 36.09 8.90 -34.82
N SER A 238 35.31 8.67 -33.75
CA SER A 238 34.82 9.64 -32.74
C SER A 238 33.74 10.71 -33.05
N PRO A 239 32.98 11.18 -32.03
CA PRO A 239 31.58 11.62 -32.14
C PRO A 239 31.37 13.14 -31.93
N PRO A 240 30.13 13.65 -32.04
CA PRO A 240 29.67 14.77 -31.20
C PRO A 240 28.37 14.43 -30.45
N MET A 241 28.33 14.60 -29.14
CA MET A 241 28.04 15.85 -28.40
C MET A 241 26.54 16.18 -28.31
N ILE A 242 26.10 16.03 -27.06
CA ILE A 242 24.97 16.63 -26.35
C ILE A 242 24.55 17.99 -26.90
N ALA A 243 23.25 18.16 -27.13
CA ALA A 243 22.58 19.45 -27.08
C ALA A 243 21.42 19.35 -26.09
N SER A 244 21.61 19.97 -24.92
CA SER A 244 20.56 20.34 -23.98
C SER A 244 19.68 21.43 -24.58
N VAL A 245 18.36 21.28 -24.49
CA VAL A 245 17.42 22.40 -24.63
C VAL A 245 16.47 22.37 -23.44
N TYR A 246 16.69 23.30 -22.51
CA TYR A 246 15.69 23.82 -21.59
C TYR A 246 14.95 24.95 -22.31
N GLU A 247 13.62 24.93 -22.29
CA GLU A 247 12.68 26.06 -22.42
C GLU A 247 11.27 25.42 -22.50
N ALA A 248 10.17 25.98 -22.03
CA ALA A 248 9.88 27.09 -21.15
C ALA A 248 8.41 26.89 -20.73
N ILE A 249 8.08 27.45 -19.58
CA ILE A 249 6.74 27.61 -19.02
C ILE A 249 5.88 28.45 -19.98
N ASN A 250 4.63 28.05 -20.25
CA ASN A 250 3.47 28.94 -20.05
C ASN A 250 2.09 28.26 -20.20
N PRO A 251 1.06 28.82 -19.55
CA PRO A 251 -0.20 28.18 -19.24
C PRO A 251 -1.31 28.51 -20.24
N TRP A 252 -2.34 27.67 -20.26
CA TRP A 252 -3.72 28.01 -20.60
C TRP A 252 -4.66 27.27 -19.65
#